data_AF-A0A0E3NQ23-F1
#
_entry.id   AF-A0A0E3NQ23-F1
#
_cell.length_a   1.000
_cell.length_b   1.000
_cell.length_c   1.000
_cell.angle_alpha   90.00
_cell.angle_beta   90.00
_cell.angle_gamma   90.00
#
_symmetry.space_group_name_H-M   'P 1'
#
loop_
_entity.id
_entity.type
_entity.pdbx_description
1 polymer ?
#
loop_
_entity_poly.entity_id
_entity_poly.type
_entity_poly.pdbx_seq_one_letter_code
_entity_poly.pdbx_strand_id
1 'polypeptide(L)'
;MQSVLFLFSAAILFIPIVLRSRKIKSGGDMTGSPLNPLRVQAAQLTALLSAGLLTALRGWAGAESLMPLWGAILGVSLYGLLTHTTEKIT
;
A
#
# COMPACT_ATOMS: atom_id res chain seq x y z
N MET A 1 -8.98 -10.93 -17.71
CA MET A 1 -8.70 -11.82 -16.56
C MET A 1 -7.34 -11.55 -15.93
N GLN A 2 -6.25 -11.44 -16.71
CA GLN A 2 -4.90 -11.16 -16.18
C GLN A 2 -4.84 -9.90 -15.27
N SER A 3 -5.48 -8.80 -15.68
CA SER A 3 -5.45 -7.54 -14.92
C SER A 3 -6.15 -7.62 -13.56
N VAL A 4 -7.20 -8.44 -13.43
CA VAL A 4 -7.91 -8.62 -12.15
C VAL A 4 -7.04 -9.40 -11.17
N LEU A 5 -6.37 -10.45 -11.65
CA LEU A 5 -5.42 -11.22 -10.84
C LEU A 5 -4.29 -10.33 -10.35
N PHE A 6 -3.75 -9.47 -11.22
CA PHE A 6 -2.71 -8.51 -10.85
C PHE A 6 -3.14 -7.58 -9.71
N LEU A 7 -4.32 -6.97 -9.81
CA LEU A 7 -4.85 -6.08 -8.77
C LEU A 7 -5.09 -6.84 -7.45
N PHE A 8 -5.59 -8.07 -7.53
CA PHE A 8 -5.73 -8.95 -6.37
C PHE A 8 -4.38 -9.28 -5.72
N SER A 9 -3.37 -9.62 -6.51
CA SER A 9 -2.02 -9.88 -6.00
C SER A 9 -1.44 -8.65 -5.32
N ALA A 10 -1.58 -7.46 -5.93
CA ALA A 10 -1.13 -6.20 -5.33
C ALA A 10 -1.84 -5.94 -3.98
N ALA A 11 -3.16 -6.16 -3.91
CA ALA A 11 -3.92 -6.01 -2.68
C ALA A 11 -3.46 -6.97 -1.58
N ILE A 12 -3.28 -8.26 -1.91
CA ILE A 12 -2.84 -9.29 -0.95
C ILE A 12 -1.44 -8.98 -0.42
N LEU A 13 -0.50 -8.60 -1.29
CA LEU A 13 0.88 -8.30 -0.90
C LEU A 13 0.97 -7.04 -0.02
N PHE A 14 -0.02 -6.15 -0.08
CA PHE A 14 -0.04 -4.93 0.71
C PHE A 14 -0.47 -5.17 2.15
N ILE A 15 -1.31 -6.16 2.42
CA ILE A 15 -1.87 -6.43 3.78
C ILE A 15 -0.76 -6.60 4.83
N PRO A 16 0.27 -7.45 4.64
CA PRO A 16 1.35 -7.58 5.62
C PRO A 16 2.12 -6.28 5.85
N ILE A 17 2.25 -5.43 4.83
CA ILE A 17 2.94 -4.14 4.95
C ILE A 17 2.14 -3.17 5.81
N VAL A 18 0.81 -3.13 5.62
CA VAL A 18 -0.08 -2.34 6.49
C VAL A 18 0.09 -2.79 7.94
N LEU A 19 -0.04 -4.09 8.22
CA LEU A 19 0.05 -4.60 9.59
C LEU A 19 1.42 -4.32 10.23
N ARG A 20 2.49 -4.25 9.44
CA ARG A 20 3.86 -4.01 9.89
C ARG A 20 4.25 -2.53 9.92
N SER A 21 3.34 -1.60 9.64
CA SER A 21 3.66 -0.16 9.67
C SER A 21 4.26 0.25 11.01
N ARG A 22 5.54 0.63 11.00
CA ARG A 22 6.34 1.05 12.16
C ARG A 22 6.20 2.56 12.37
N LYS A 23 6.83 3.11 13.42
CA LYS A 23 6.97 4.57 13.60
C LYS A 23 7.81 5.12 12.45
N ILE A 24 7.18 5.88 11.55
CA ILE A 24 7.84 6.50 10.40
C ILE A 24 8.09 7.97 10.72
N LYS A 25 9.32 8.45 10.51
CA LYS A 25 9.58 9.89 10.46
C LYS A 25 9.41 10.34 9.01
N SER A 26 8.50 11.27 8.76
CA SER A 26 8.34 11.90 7.45
C SER A 26 9.12 13.21 7.45
N GLY A 27 10.01 13.41 6.47
CA GLY A 27 10.71 14.69 6.31
C GLY A 27 9.78 15.86 5.99
N GLY A 28 8.58 15.57 5.48
CA GLY A 28 7.53 16.57 5.24
C GLY A 28 6.59 16.82 6.43
N ASP A 29 6.77 16.13 7.56
CA ASP A 29 5.99 16.40 8.77
C ASP A 29 6.56 17.63 9.50
N MET A 30 5.78 18.71 9.52
CA MET A 30 6.15 19.97 10.18
C MET A 30 6.37 19.81 11.68
N THR A 31 5.81 18.78 12.31
CA THR A 31 5.89 18.59 13.77
C THR A 31 7.21 17.96 14.22
N GLY A 32 8.01 17.40 13.29
CA GLY A 32 9.25 16.67 13.60
C GLY A 32 9.06 15.39 14.41
N SER A 33 7.82 15.08 14.80
CA SER A 33 7.47 13.91 15.60
C SER A 33 7.28 12.69 14.72
N PRO A 34 7.65 11.48 15.17
CA PRO A 34 7.32 10.27 14.42
C PRO A 34 5.80 10.12 14.24
N LEU A 35 5.38 9.72 13.05
CA LEU A 35 3.99 9.45 12.75
C LEU A 35 3.45 8.31 13.62
N ASN A 36 2.21 8.47 14.09
CA ASN A 36 1.51 7.41 14.82
C ASN A 36 1.27 6.22 13.89
N PRO A 37 1.77 5.01 14.22
CA PRO A 37 1.59 3.81 13.41
C PRO A 37 0.14 3.49 13.05
N LEU A 38 -0.79 3.61 14.02
CA LEU A 38 -2.21 3.32 13.78
C LEU A 38 -2.82 4.27 12.76
N ARG A 39 -2.40 5.53 12.77
CA ARG A 39 -2.87 6.53 11.78
C ARG A 39 -2.35 6.21 10.38
N VAL A 40 -1.11 5.75 10.28
CA VAL A 40 -0.51 5.33 9.00
C VAL A 40 -1.22 4.07 8.47
N GLN A 41 -1.48 3.09 9.33
CA GLN A 41 -2.23 1.89 8.99
C GLN A 41 -3.62 2.21 8.46
N ALA A 42 -4.34 3.08 9.18
CA ALA A 42 -5.67 3.53 8.75
C ALA A 42 -5.61 4.22 7.38
N ALA A 43 -4.63 5.11 7.15
CA ALA A 43 -4.47 5.76 5.85
C ALA A 43 -4.18 4.77 4.72
N GLN A 44 -3.34 3.76 4.95
CA GLN A 44 -3.04 2.72 3.96
C GLN A 44 -4.24 1.82 3.68
N LEU A 45 -5.02 1.46 4.71
CA LEU A 45 -6.28 0.71 4.53
C LEU A 45 -7.28 1.54 3.72
N THR A 46 -7.44 2.82 4.03
CA THR A 46 -8.30 3.73 3.27
C THR A 46 -7.87 3.78 1.81
N ALA A 47 -6.57 3.89 1.54
CA ALA A 47 -6.03 3.87 0.17
C ALA A 47 -6.42 2.58 -0.58
N LEU A 48 -6.20 1.41 0.04
CA LEU A 48 -6.55 0.12 -0.56
C LEU A 48 -8.06 -0.02 -0.79
N LEU A 49 -8.87 0.35 0.20
CA LEU A 49 -10.34 0.27 0.14
C LEU A 49 -10.91 1.24 -0.89
N SER A 50 -10.39 2.46 -0.99
CA SER A 50 -10.82 3.43 -2.02
C SER A 50 -10.48 2.93 -3.43
N ALA A 51 -9.28 2.38 -3.63
CA ALA A 51 -8.88 1.79 -4.91
C ALA A 51 -9.76 0.59 -5.29
N GLY A 52 -10.00 -0.31 -4.32
CA GLY A 52 -10.87 -1.47 -4.49
C GLY A 52 -12.32 -1.09 -4.77
N LEU A 53 -12.88 -0.12 -4.02
CA LEU A 53 -14.25 0.34 -4.19
C LEU A 53 -14.47 0.96 -5.58
N LEU A 54 -13.56 1.83 -6.03
CA LEU A 54 -13.72 2.45 -7.35
C LEU A 54 -13.59 1.42 -8.48
N THR A 55 -12.69 0.45 -8.31
CA THR A 55 -12.56 -0.69 -9.23
C THR A 55 -13.82 -1.56 -9.23
N ALA A 56 -14.44 -1.79 -8.07
CA ALA A 56 -15.67 -2.58 -7.96
C ALA A 56 -16.86 -1.86 -8.62
N LEU A 57 -16.96 -0.54 -8.48
CA LEU A 57 -18.05 0.26 -9.03
C LEU A 57 -17.95 0.52 -10.53
N ARG A 58 -16.73 0.69 -11.06
CA ARG A 58 -16.49 1.09 -12.46
C ARG A 58 -15.72 0.06 -13.28
N GLY A 59 -15.45 -1.11 -12.71
CA GLY A 59 -14.62 -2.13 -13.34
C GLY A 59 -13.22 -1.62 -13.66
N TRP A 60 -12.73 -1.97 -14.85
CA TRP A 60 -11.39 -1.60 -15.30
C TRP A 60 -11.17 -0.08 -15.39
N ALA A 61 -12.18 0.69 -15.82
CA ALA A 61 -12.07 2.15 -15.88
C ALA A 61 -11.83 2.77 -14.49
N GLY A 62 -12.37 2.15 -13.43
CA GLY A 62 -12.08 2.53 -12.05
C GLY A 62 -10.63 2.26 -11.66
N ALA A 63 -10.11 1.09 -12.01
CA ALA A 63 -8.71 0.74 -11.75
C ALA A 63 -7.73 1.64 -12.53
N GLU A 64 -8.03 1.91 -13.80
CA GLU A 64 -7.21 2.76 -14.66
C GLU A 64 -7.09 4.18 -14.12
N SER A 65 -8.20 4.75 -13.66
CA SER A 65 -8.22 6.09 -13.04
C SER A 65 -7.37 6.21 -11.78
N LEU A 66 -7.02 5.08 -11.15
CA LEU A 66 -6.19 4.99 -9.95
C LEU A 66 -4.90 4.19 -10.19
N MET A 67 -4.43 4.08 -11.44
CA MET A 67 -3.16 3.40 -11.75
C MET A 67 -1.98 3.90 -10.91
N PRO A 68 -1.79 5.22 -10.66
CA PRO A 68 -0.72 5.68 -9.80
C PRO A 68 -0.82 5.14 -8.37
N LEU A 69 -2.04 5.01 -7.83
CA LEU A 69 -2.27 4.47 -6.50
C LEU A 69 -2.02 2.96 -6.44
N TRP A 70 -2.48 2.20 -7.44
CA TRP A 70 -2.16 0.79 -7.57
C TRP A 70 -0.65 0.54 -7.72
N GLY A 71 0.04 1.41 -8.46
CA GLY A 71 1.49 1.40 -8.59
C GLY A 71 2.19 1.66 -7.25
N ALA A 72 1.70 2.63 -6.46
CA ALA A 72 2.22 2.89 -5.13
C ALA A 72 2.00 1.71 -4.17
N ILE A 73 0.80 1.12 -4.16
CA ILE A 73 0.46 -0.06 -3.37
C ILE A 73 1.41 -1.21 -3.70
N LEU A 74 1.60 -1.51 -4.98
CA LEU A 74 2.50 -2.59 -5.41
C LEU A 74 3.96 -2.27 -5.10
N GLY A 75 4.43 -1.06 -5.41
CA GLY A 75 5.81 -0.65 -5.20
C GLY A 75 6.21 -0.70 -3.72
N VAL A 76 5.35 -0.18 -2.83
CA VAL A 76 5.56 -0.26 -1.38
C VAL A 76 5.55 -1.71 -0.90
N SER A 77 4.66 -2.54 -1.44
CA SER A 77 4.59 -3.97 -1.13
C SER A 77 5.88 -4.70 -1.48
N LEU A 78 6.37 -4.52 -2.71
CA LEU A 78 7.59 -5.16 -3.20
C LEU A 78 8.81 -4.69 -2.44
N TYR A 79 8.94 -3.37 -2.21
CA TYR A 79 10.05 -2.82 -1.43
C TYR A 79 10.07 -3.38 0.00
N GLY A 80 8.91 -3.42 0.67
CA GLY A 80 8.79 -3.96 2.02
C GLY A 80 9.14 -5.45 2.11
N LEU A 81 8.79 -6.24 1.08
CA LEU A 81 9.17 -7.64 0.99
C LEU A 81 10.68 -7.80 0.79
N LEU A 82 11.27 -7.11 -0.18
CA LEU A 82 12.69 -7.21 -0.50
C LEU A 82 13.58 -6.81 0.69
N THR A 83 13.25 -5.70 1.34
CA THR A 83 14.02 -5.21 2.50
C THR A 83 13.89 -6.10 3.73
N HIS A 84 12.76 -6.79 3.90
CA HIS A 84 12.60 -7.75 4.98
C HIS A 84 13.43 -9.02 4.78
N THR A 85 13.58 -9.49 3.55
CA THR A 85 14.41 -10.67 3.25
C THR A 85 15.87 -10.41 3.60
N THR A 86 16.36 -9.19 3.38
CA THR A 86 17.73 -8.79 3.73
C THR A 86 17.97 -8.64 5.23
N GLU A 87 16.98 -8.21 6.04
CA GLU A 87 17.11 -8.13 7.52
C GLU A 87 17.31 -9.51 8.18
N LYS A 88 16.96 -10.63 7.50
CA LYS A 88 17.06 -11.99 8.06
C LYS A 88 18.35 -12.75 7.71
N ILE A 89 19.19 -12.22 6.82
CA ILE A 89 20.39 -12.92 6.29
C ILE A 89 21.69 -12.34 6.87
N THR A 90 21.60 -11.29 7.69
CA THR A 90 22.73 -10.66 8.40
C THR A 90 22.58 -10.90 9.90
#